data_AF-A0A8S2QAZ9-F1
#
_entry.id   AF-A0A8S2QAZ9-F1
#
_cell.length_a   1.000
_cell.length_b   1.000
_cell.length_c   1.000
_cell.angle_alpha   90.00
_cell.angle_beta   90.00
_cell.angle_gamma   90.00
#
_symmetry.space_group_name_H-M   'P 1'
#
loop_
_entity.id
_entity.type
_entity.pdbx_description
1 polymer ?
#
loop_
_entity_poly.entity_id
_entity_poly.type
_entity_poly.pdbx_seq_one_letter_code
_entity_poly.pdbx_strand_id
1 'polypeptide(L)'
;MFEVSAQNFTAASGNPTLTTSTAPVDDYTDADQASFEETASIVSNKDQFEMKCSTFRSWTIGILFTVLISTVNQYFYYQTQSYAFSYYLVFLLAYPIGKFLAWCLPTKAIPIWKWKFSLNPCLFTIKEHALIVFMSLTASGTVDEIDIIVMQQTWFHTKTNFALGLFLALSVQIT
;
A
#
# COMPACT_ATOMS: atom_id res chain seq x y z
N MET A 1 32.52 47.85 4.61
CA MET A 1 31.22 47.59 5.28
C MET A 1 30.60 46.40 4.57
N PHE A 2 30.60 45.17 5.06
CA PHE A 2 30.66 44.65 6.43
C PHE A 2 31.51 43.37 6.48
N GLU A 3 32.27 43.21 7.57
CA GLU A 3 32.80 41.93 8.02
C GLU A 3 31.68 41.05 8.57
N VAL A 4 31.77 39.74 8.36
CA VAL A 4 31.42 38.74 9.40
C VAL A 4 32.50 37.65 9.37
N SER A 5 33.35 37.70 10.39
CA SER A 5 34.19 36.59 10.86
C SER A 5 33.34 35.63 11.69
N ALA A 6 33.70 34.33 11.68
CA ALA A 6 33.39 33.23 12.63
C ALA A 6 32.92 31.95 11.88
N GLN A 7 33.48 30.74 12.04
CA GLN A 7 34.50 30.20 12.92
C GLN A 7 35.17 28.96 12.29
N ASN A 8 36.40 28.72 12.72
CA ASN A 8 37.18 27.49 12.56
C ASN A 8 36.36 26.21 12.82
N PHE A 9 36.29 25.33 11.81
CA PHE A 9 36.00 23.92 12.03
C PHE A 9 37.31 23.17 12.30
N THR A 10 37.77 23.27 13.55
CA THR A 10 38.68 22.29 14.15
C THR A 10 37.93 21.62 15.30
N ALA A 11 37.33 20.47 15.02
CA ALA A 11 37.01 19.46 16.02
C ALA A 11 37.94 18.29 15.71
N ALA A 12 39.09 18.23 16.37
CA ALA A 12 39.26 17.49 17.62
C ALA A 12 39.27 15.99 17.36
N SER A 13 40.51 15.48 17.27
CA SER A 13 40.92 14.14 17.65
C SER A 13 40.08 13.58 18.81
N GLY A 14 39.58 12.37 18.64
CA GLY A 14 38.89 11.65 19.70
C GLY A 14 38.16 10.45 19.14
N ASN A 15 38.87 9.35 18.98
CA ASN A 15 38.28 8.02 18.99
C ASN A 15 37.95 7.67 20.46
N PRO A 16 36.70 7.40 20.82
CA PRO A 16 36.40 6.57 21.97
C PRO A 16 35.89 5.22 21.47
N THR A 17 36.79 4.24 21.55
CA THR A 17 36.54 2.81 21.70
C THR A 17 35.07 2.45 21.95
N LEU A 18 34.38 1.99 20.91
CA LEU A 18 33.16 1.20 21.08
C LEU A 18 33.59 -0.13 21.70
N THR A 19 33.41 -0.22 23.01
CA THR A 19 33.63 -1.45 23.75
C THR A 19 32.68 -2.51 23.21
N THR A 20 33.28 -3.59 22.72
CA THR A 20 32.66 -4.88 22.45
C THR A 20 31.72 -5.27 23.60
N SER A 21 30.42 -5.02 23.44
CA SER A 21 29.39 -5.60 24.29
C SER A 21 29.18 -7.03 23.84
N THR A 22 29.68 -7.95 24.64
CA THR A 22 29.58 -9.41 24.52
C THR A 22 28.10 -9.85 24.41
N ALA A 23 27.64 -10.10 23.19
CA ALA A 23 26.45 -10.88 22.86
C ALA A 23 26.81 -11.75 21.63
N PRO A 24 26.17 -12.91 21.41
CA PRO A 24 26.66 -13.92 20.47
C PRO A 24 26.85 -13.31 19.08
N VAL A 25 28.01 -13.55 18.49
CA VAL A 25 28.31 -13.19 17.10
C VAL A 25 27.45 -14.11 16.23
N ASP A 26 26.22 -13.68 15.98
CA ASP A 26 25.44 -14.21 14.87
C ASP A 26 26.11 -13.66 13.60
N ASP A 27 26.73 -14.57 12.86
CA ASP A 27 27.41 -14.36 11.57
C ASP A 27 26.42 -13.85 10.53
N TYR A 28 26.11 -12.55 10.58
CA TYR A 28 25.47 -11.81 9.51
C TYR A 28 26.58 -11.08 8.78
N THR A 29 26.75 -11.42 7.51
CA THR A 29 27.73 -10.83 6.61
C THR A 29 27.51 -9.31 6.59
N ASP A 30 28.59 -8.53 6.67
CA ASP A 30 28.64 -7.05 6.49
C ASP A 30 27.96 -6.55 5.18
N ALA A 31 27.44 -7.44 4.35
CA ALA A 31 26.71 -7.15 3.12
C ALA A 31 25.28 -6.62 3.34
N ASP A 32 24.67 -6.88 4.50
CA ASP A 32 23.28 -6.43 4.80
C ASP A 32 23.25 -5.11 5.59
N GLN A 33 24.40 -4.59 6.02
CA GLN A 33 24.49 -3.34 6.75
C GLN A 33 24.66 -2.17 5.78
N ALA A 34 23.83 -1.12 5.92
CA ALA A 34 23.94 0.07 5.09
C ALA A 34 25.35 0.67 5.21
N SER A 35 25.99 0.92 4.06
CA SER A 35 27.40 1.32 3.94
C SER A 35 27.72 2.68 4.59
N PHE A 36 26.68 3.46 4.90
CA PHE A 36 26.78 4.74 5.59
C PHE A 36 26.07 4.65 6.94
N GLU A 37 26.73 5.09 8.00
CA GLU A 37 26.25 5.01 9.39
C GLU A 37 24.95 5.80 9.60
N GLU A 38 24.80 6.94 8.91
CA GLU A 38 23.55 7.71 8.88
C GLU A 38 22.37 6.86 8.39
N THR A 39 22.58 6.04 7.34
CA THR A 39 21.57 5.15 6.74
C THR A 39 21.27 3.94 7.61
N ALA A 40 22.29 3.40 8.29
CA ALA A 40 22.14 2.29 9.22
C ALA A 40 21.33 2.67 10.48
N SER A 41 21.29 3.97 10.82
CA SER A 41 20.53 4.46 11.98
C SER A 41 19.05 4.75 11.69
N ILE A 42 18.71 5.04 10.43
CA ILE A 42 17.35 5.41 9.99
C ILE A 42 16.53 4.23 9.46
N VAL A 43 17.19 3.17 8.97
CA VAL A 43 16.53 1.95 8.48
C VAL A 43 16.93 0.78 9.37
N SER A 44 15.93 0.09 9.93
CA SER A 44 16.19 -1.17 10.61
C SER A 44 16.52 -2.25 9.57
N ASN A 45 17.74 -2.81 9.60
CA ASN A 45 18.14 -3.89 8.69
C ASN A 45 17.43 -5.23 8.97
N LYS A 46 16.74 -5.37 10.11
CA LYS A 46 16.05 -6.61 10.48
C LYS A 46 14.56 -6.53 10.14
N ASP A 47 14.14 -7.20 9.05
CA ASP A 47 12.71 -7.44 8.82
C ASP A 47 12.14 -8.28 9.97
N GLN A 48 10.97 -7.86 10.47
CA GLN A 48 10.26 -8.56 11.52
C GLN A 48 9.31 -9.58 10.86
N PHE A 49 9.69 -10.86 10.89
CA PHE A 49 8.90 -11.94 10.28
C PHE A 49 7.57 -12.23 11.00
N GLU A 50 7.45 -11.85 12.27
CA GLU A 50 6.25 -12.10 13.07
C GLU A 50 5.08 -11.16 12.75
N MET A 51 5.34 -10.06 12.03
CA MET A 51 4.29 -9.09 11.76
C MET A 51 3.32 -9.61 10.70
N LYS A 52 2.04 -9.66 11.07
CA LYS A 52 0.96 -10.15 10.20
C LYS A 52 0.84 -9.25 8.96
N CYS A 53 0.90 -9.89 7.80
CA CYS A 53 0.87 -9.24 6.49
C CYS A 53 -0.55 -9.18 5.89
N SER A 54 -1.36 -10.20 6.14
CA SER A 54 -2.68 -10.38 5.52
C SER A 54 -3.76 -10.55 6.58
N THR A 55 -4.45 -9.44 6.92
CA THR A 55 -5.56 -9.43 7.88
C THR A 55 -6.86 -9.10 7.15
N PHE A 56 -8.00 -9.68 7.56
CA PHE A 56 -9.31 -9.41 6.95
C PHE A 56 -9.67 -7.91 6.88
N ARG A 57 -9.22 -7.13 7.88
CA ARG A 57 -9.34 -5.67 7.90
C ARG A 57 -8.66 -5.02 6.69
N SER A 58 -7.40 -5.36 6.39
CA SER A 58 -6.68 -4.76 5.27
C SER A 58 -7.29 -5.15 3.93
N TRP A 59 -7.78 -6.38 3.79
CA TRP A 59 -8.54 -6.81 2.62
C TRP A 59 -9.85 -6.04 2.43
N THR A 60 -10.63 -5.85 3.49
CA THR A 60 -11.91 -5.15 3.40
C THR A 60 -11.71 -3.68 3.02
N ILE A 61 -10.72 -3.01 3.64
CA ILE A 61 -10.34 -1.63 3.32
C ILE A 61 -9.79 -1.54 1.89
N GLY A 62 -8.89 -2.45 1.52
CA GLY A 62 -8.30 -2.53 0.20
C GLY A 62 -9.35 -2.67 -0.89
N ILE A 63 -10.24 -3.67 -0.77
CA ILE A 63 -11.35 -3.89 -1.71
C ILE A 63 -12.26 -2.66 -1.80
N LEU A 64 -12.59 -2.03 -0.66
CA LEU A 64 -13.44 -0.84 -0.66
C LEU A 64 -12.80 0.32 -1.42
N PHE A 65 -11.51 0.59 -1.21
CA PHE A 65 -10.80 1.62 -1.96
C PHE A 65 -10.63 1.27 -3.44
N THR A 66 -10.32 0.00 -3.76
CA THR A 66 -10.22 -0.50 -5.13
C THR A 66 -11.53 -0.26 -5.89
N VAL A 67 -12.67 -0.62 -5.30
CA VAL A 67 -13.99 -0.44 -5.94
C VAL A 67 -14.30 1.04 -6.14
N LEU A 68 -14.03 1.89 -5.14
CA LEU A 68 -14.29 3.34 -5.25
C LEU A 68 -13.44 3.98 -6.37
N ILE A 69 -12.15 3.69 -6.41
CA ILE A 69 -11.22 4.29 -7.39
C ILE A 69 -11.56 3.81 -8.80
N SER A 70 -11.76 2.50 -8.97
CA SER A 70 -12.11 1.94 -10.27
C SER A 70 -13.43 2.52 -10.79
N THR A 71 -14.44 2.65 -9.93
CA THR A 71 -15.74 3.25 -10.33
C THR A 71 -15.58 4.71 -10.72
N VAL A 72 -14.81 5.49 -9.95
CA VAL A 72 -14.57 6.90 -10.23
C VAL A 72 -13.79 7.08 -11.52
N ASN A 73 -12.72 6.29 -11.73
CA ASN A 73 -11.92 6.33 -12.95
C ASN A 73 -12.74 5.94 -14.18
N GLN A 74 -13.56 4.89 -14.09
CA GLN A 74 -14.44 4.50 -15.19
C GLN A 74 -15.50 5.57 -15.49
N TYR A 75 -16.01 6.26 -14.47
CA TYR A 75 -16.98 7.34 -14.67
C TYR A 75 -16.38 8.54 -15.40
N PHE A 76 -15.17 8.95 -15.03
CA PHE A 76 -14.49 10.09 -15.67
C PHE A 76 -13.99 9.77 -17.07
N TYR A 77 -13.79 8.49 -17.41
CA TYR A 77 -13.47 8.05 -18.75
C TYR A 77 -14.54 8.47 -19.78
N TYR A 78 -15.82 8.39 -19.41
CA TYR A 78 -16.94 8.78 -20.28
C TYR A 78 -17.22 10.29 -20.32
N GLN A 79 -16.54 11.08 -19.49
CA GLN A 79 -16.70 12.52 -19.51
C GLN A 79 -15.78 13.20 -20.52
N THR A 80 -16.22 14.35 -21.03
CA THR A 80 -15.51 15.14 -22.05
C THR A 80 -14.16 15.69 -21.58
N GLN A 81 -13.94 15.76 -20.27
CA GLN A 81 -12.67 16.10 -19.64
C GLN A 81 -12.26 14.88 -18.79
N SER A 82 -11.31 14.09 -19.29
CA SER A 82 -10.85 12.91 -18.60
C SER A 82 -9.91 13.30 -17.46
N TYR A 83 -10.31 12.98 -16.23
CA TYR A 83 -9.49 13.13 -15.03
C TYR A 83 -9.20 11.74 -14.46
N ALA A 84 -7.93 11.36 -14.44
CA ALA A 84 -7.50 10.10 -13.83
C ALA A 84 -7.23 10.30 -12.34
N PHE A 85 -7.95 9.58 -11.47
CA PHE A 85 -7.66 9.56 -10.04
C PHE A 85 -6.49 8.60 -9.77
N SER A 86 -5.42 9.16 -9.20
CA SER A 86 -4.22 8.40 -8.86
C SER A 86 -4.30 7.76 -7.47
N TYR A 87 -3.59 6.65 -7.30
CA TYR A 87 -3.49 5.86 -6.06
C TYR A 87 -2.86 6.62 -4.88
N TYR A 88 -2.23 7.78 -5.10
CA TYR A 88 -1.65 8.62 -4.04
C TYR A 88 -2.65 9.01 -2.95
N LEU A 89 -3.94 9.15 -3.30
CA LEU A 89 -4.98 9.44 -2.32
C LEU A 89 -5.11 8.28 -1.33
N VAL A 90 -5.06 7.03 -1.78
CA VAL A 90 -5.06 5.87 -0.87
C VAL A 90 -3.79 5.79 -0.07
N PHE A 91 -2.64 6.09 -0.66
CA PHE A 91 -1.38 6.14 0.07
C PHE A 91 -1.47 7.06 1.29
N LEU A 92 -2.07 8.26 1.13
CA LEU A 92 -2.24 9.21 2.23
C LEU A 92 -3.38 8.82 3.19
N LEU A 93 -4.50 8.33 2.68
CA LEU A 93 -5.68 8.01 3.49
C LEU A 93 -5.59 6.65 4.23
N ALA A 94 -4.79 5.71 3.73
CA ALA A 94 -4.74 4.35 4.29
C ALA A 94 -4.23 4.33 5.73
N TYR A 95 -3.31 5.23 6.11
CA TYR A 95 -2.80 5.30 7.48
C TYR A 95 -3.83 5.82 8.51
N PRO A 96 -4.45 7.02 8.34
CA PRO A 96 -5.45 7.50 9.29
C PRO A 96 -6.69 6.60 9.35
N ILE A 97 -7.12 6.05 8.21
CA ILE A 97 -8.29 5.16 8.16
C ILE A 97 -7.97 3.80 8.75
N GLY A 98 -6.79 3.23 8.49
CA GLY A 98 -6.33 2.00 9.12
C GLY A 98 -6.28 2.11 10.64
N LYS A 99 -5.79 3.26 11.16
CA LYS A 99 -5.76 3.55 12.61
C LYS A 99 -7.15 3.78 13.19
N PHE A 100 -8.02 4.50 12.48
CA PHE A 100 -9.41 4.71 12.89
C PHE A 100 -10.20 3.40 12.95
N LEU A 101 -10.04 2.52 11.95
CA LEU A 101 -10.67 1.20 11.96
C LEU A 101 -10.08 0.29 13.03
N ALA A 102 -8.78 0.36 13.31
CA ALA A 102 -8.19 -0.37 14.43
C ALA A 102 -8.78 0.04 15.80
N TRP A 103 -9.25 1.28 15.92
CA TRP A 103 -9.95 1.79 17.10
C TRP A 103 -11.46 1.45 17.09
N CYS A 104 -12.10 1.51 15.93
CA CYS A 104 -13.53 1.24 15.78
C CYS A 104 -13.87 -0.27 15.82
N LEU A 105 -12.95 -1.14 15.42
CA LEU A 105 -13.21 -2.57 15.28
C LEU A 105 -12.92 -3.32 16.60
N PRO A 106 -13.91 -3.98 17.21
CA PRO A 106 -13.71 -4.68 18.46
C PRO A 106 -12.77 -5.88 18.29
N THR A 107 -11.87 -6.10 19.25
CA THR A 107 -10.96 -7.26 19.36
C THR A 107 -11.73 -8.55 19.69
N LYS A 108 -12.79 -8.85 18.93
CA LYS A 108 -13.57 -10.06 19.08
C LYS A 108 -13.05 -11.08 18.08
N ALA A 109 -12.61 -12.22 18.59
CA ALA A 109 -12.38 -13.40 17.77
C ALA A 109 -13.75 -13.88 17.27
N ILE A 110 -14.03 -13.72 15.98
CA ILE A 110 -15.23 -14.31 15.38
C ILE A 110 -14.89 -15.77 15.09
N PRO A 111 -15.58 -16.74 15.71
CA PRO A 111 -15.43 -18.13 15.35
C PRO A 111 -16.14 -18.38 14.00
N ILE A 112 -15.38 -18.53 12.92
CA ILE A 112 -15.90 -19.15 11.69
C ILE A 112 -15.63 -20.65 11.80
N TRP A 113 -16.68 -21.39 12.12
CA TRP A 113 -16.79 -22.85 12.15
C TRP A 113 -15.76 -23.60 13.03
N LYS A 114 -14.49 -23.67 12.62
CA LYS A 114 -13.37 -24.28 13.39
C LYS A 114 -12.18 -23.34 13.61
N TRP A 115 -12.19 -22.15 13.01
CA TRP A 115 -11.07 -21.20 13.02
C TRP A 115 -11.49 -19.95 13.81
N LYS A 116 -10.66 -19.58 14.80
CA LYS A 116 -10.84 -18.34 15.57
C LYS A 116 -10.13 -17.22 14.83
N PHE A 117 -10.87 -16.37 14.11
CA PHE A 117 -10.30 -15.23 13.41
C PHE A 117 -10.44 -13.98 14.28
N SER A 118 -9.32 -13.44 14.77
CA SER A 118 -9.34 -12.12 15.43
C SER A 118 -9.34 -11.04 14.36
N LEU A 119 -10.36 -10.17 14.35
CA LEU A 119 -10.43 -9.03 13.43
C LEU A 119 -9.42 -7.93 13.76
N ASN A 120 -8.86 -7.93 14.97
CA ASN A 120 -7.83 -6.99 15.38
C ASN A 120 -6.68 -7.74 16.08
N PRO A 121 -5.82 -8.45 15.32
CA PRO A 121 -4.73 -9.21 15.90
C PRO A 121 -3.51 -8.33 16.24
N CYS A 122 -3.39 -7.13 15.68
CA CYS A 122 -2.28 -6.19 15.90
C CYS A 122 -2.67 -4.75 15.46
N LEU A 123 -1.91 -3.76 15.95
CA LEU A 123 -1.93 -2.39 15.41
C LEU A 123 -1.66 -2.40 13.90
N PHE A 124 -2.05 -1.34 13.20
CA PHE A 124 -1.87 -1.21 11.75
C PHE A 124 -0.37 -1.29 11.40
N THR A 125 0.02 -2.37 10.71
CA THR A 125 1.42 -2.66 10.37
C THR A 125 1.78 -2.06 9.01
N ILE A 126 3.08 -1.87 8.76
CA ILE A 126 3.60 -1.43 7.47
C ILE A 126 3.24 -2.42 6.35
N LYS A 127 3.19 -3.73 6.65
CA LYS A 127 2.80 -4.77 5.68
C LYS A 127 1.32 -4.64 5.28
N GLU A 128 0.42 -4.37 6.23
CA GLU A 128 -1.00 -4.14 5.93
C GLU A 128 -1.21 -2.85 5.11
N HIS A 129 -0.45 -1.79 5.42
CA HIS A 129 -0.49 -0.55 4.64
C HIS A 129 -0.03 -0.77 3.19
N ALA A 130 1.12 -1.42 3.01
CA ALA A 130 1.64 -1.73 1.69
C ALA A 130 0.65 -2.58 0.89
N LEU A 131 0.01 -3.58 1.50
CA LEU A 131 -0.99 -4.42 0.85
C LEU A 131 -2.18 -3.60 0.33
N ILE A 132 -2.74 -2.68 1.14
CA ILE A 132 -3.85 -1.81 0.72
C ILE A 132 -3.43 -0.94 -0.47
N VAL A 133 -2.22 -0.38 -0.42
CA VAL A 133 -1.68 0.45 -1.50
C VAL A 133 -1.51 -0.37 -2.78
N PHE A 134 -0.97 -1.60 -2.71
CA PHE A 134 -0.85 -2.51 -3.85
C PHE A 134 -2.21 -2.85 -4.48
N MET A 135 -3.25 -3.07 -3.67
CA MET A 135 -4.61 -3.29 -4.19
C MET A 135 -5.19 -2.03 -4.86
N SER A 136 -4.82 -0.84 -4.38
CA SER A 136 -5.25 0.41 -5.00
C SER A 136 -4.48 0.72 -6.28
N LEU A 137 -3.21 0.34 -6.38
CA LEU A 137 -2.39 0.52 -7.57
C LEU A 137 -3.00 -0.19 -8.78
N THR A 138 -3.48 -1.43 -8.59
CA THR A 138 -4.15 -2.19 -9.66
C THR A 138 -5.54 -1.65 -10.01
N ALA A 139 -6.16 -0.87 -9.11
CA ALA A 139 -7.48 -0.27 -9.31
C ALA A 139 -7.46 1.00 -10.18
N SER A 140 -6.28 1.58 -10.40
CA SER A 140 -6.16 2.83 -11.15
C SER A 140 -6.39 2.69 -12.66
N GLY A 141 -6.44 1.46 -13.19
CA GLY A 141 -6.75 1.22 -14.60
C GLY A 141 -8.23 1.44 -14.93
N THR A 142 -8.50 1.84 -16.18
CA THR A 142 -9.84 1.89 -16.78
C THR A 142 -10.04 0.69 -17.70
N VAL A 143 -11.31 0.34 -17.92
CA VAL A 143 -11.73 -0.75 -18.80
C VAL A 143 -12.27 -0.13 -20.08
N ASP A 144 -11.46 -0.13 -21.13
CA ASP A 144 -11.81 0.50 -22.41
C ASP A 144 -12.79 -0.38 -23.22
N GLU A 145 -12.90 -1.66 -22.89
CA GLU A 145 -13.76 -2.62 -23.58
C GLU A 145 -15.25 -2.35 -23.37
N ILE A 146 -15.60 -1.59 -22.33
CA ILE A 146 -16.99 -1.19 -22.09
C ILE A 146 -17.51 -0.36 -23.27
N ASP A 147 -16.63 0.31 -24.02
CA ASP A 147 -17.00 1.05 -25.23
C ASP A 147 -17.55 0.15 -26.33
N ILE A 148 -17.05 -1.09 -26.45
CA ILE A 148 -17.58 -2.07 -27.40
C ILE A 148 -19.05 -2.37 -27.08
N ILE A 149 -19.37 -2.53 -25.80
CA ILE A 149 -20.73 -2.81 -25.32
C ILE A 149 -21.63 -1.58 -25.55
N VAL A 150 -21.14 -0.38 -25.22
CA VAL A 150 -21.86 0.88 -25.43
C VAL A 150 -22.13 1.11 -26.93
N MET A 151 -21.16 0.84 -27.80
CA MET A 151 -21.33 0.95 -29.25
C MET A 151 -22.34 -0.07 -29.78
N GLN A 152 -22.31 -1.32 -29.30
CA GLN A 152 -23.31 -2.33 -29.69
C GLN A 152 -24.74 -1.93 -29.30
N GLN A 153 -24.91 -1.35 -28.11
CA GLN A 153 -26.22 -0.90 -27.64
C GLN A 153 -26.71 0.34 -28.40
N THR A 154 -25.80 1.28 -28.69
CA THR A 154 -26.15 2.56 -29.33
C THR A 154 -26.39 2.41 -30.84
N TRP A 155 -25.52 1.68 -31.55
CA TRP A 155 -25.58 1.58 -33.02
C TRP A 155 -26.42 0.39 -33.50
N PHE A 156 -26.32 -0.75 -32.83
CA PHE A 156 -26.94 -2.01 -33.27
C PHE A 156 -28.21 -2.37 -32.49
N HIS A 157 -28.66 -1.53 -31.54
CA HIS A 157 -29.90 -1.67 -30.76
C HIS A 157 -30.09 -3.05 -30.11
N THR A 158 -29.01 -3.78 -29.88
CA THR A 158 -29.04 -5.15 -29.39
C THR A 158 -28.82 -5.14 -27.88
N LYS A 159 -29.73 -5.76 -27.13
CA LYS A 159 -29.62 -5.85 -25.67
C LYS A 159 -28.64 -6.96 -25.31
N THR A 160 -27.46 -6.58 -24.84
CA THR A 160 -26.47 -7.51 -24.31
C THR A 160 -26.84 -7.93 -22.89
N ASN A 161 -26.84 -9.24 -22.62
CA ASN A 161 -27.02 -9.74 -21.25
C ASN A 161 -25.81 -9.37 -20.40
N PHE A 162 -26.02 -9.05 -19.11
CA PHE A 162 -24.94 -8.71 -18.18
C PHE A 162 -23.84 -9.79 -18.14
N ALA A 163 -24.24 -11.07 -18.12
CA ALA A 163 -23.31 -12.18 -18.11
C ALA A 163 -22.42 -12.24 -19.37
N LEU A 164 -22.97 -11.91 -20.54
CA LEU A 164 -22.21 -11.83 -21.79
C LEU A 164 -21.26 -10.64 -21.80
N GLY A 165 -21.71 -9.48 -21.31
CA GLY A 165 -20.84 -8.30 -21.16
C GLY A 165 -19.67 -8.56 -20.20
N LEU A 166 -19.94 -9.23 -19.07
CA LEU A 166 -18.92 -9.61 -18.10
C LEU A 166 -17.91 -10.61 -18.70
N PHE A 167 -18.39 -11.66 -19.39
CA PHE A 167 -17.51 -12.64 -20.03
C PHE A 167 -16.65 -12.01 -21.12
N LEU A 168 -17.21 -11.10 -21.91
CA LEU A 168 -16.49 -10.35 -22.93
C LEU A 168 -15.38 -9.50 -22.30
N ALA A 169 -15.70 -8.71 -21.27
CA ALA A 169 -14.73 -7.86 -20.57
C ALA A 169 -13.60 -8.69 -19.93
N LEU A 170 -13.94 -9.81 -19.26
CA LEU A 170 -12.94 -10.70 -18.67
C LEU A 170 -12.03 -11.36 -19.71
N SER A 171 -12.55 -11.67 -20.90
CA SER A 171 -11.74 -12.29 -21.96
C SER A 171 -10.63 -11.37 -22.47
N VAL A 172 -10.93 -10.07 -22.60
CA VAL A 172 -9.96 -9.10 -23.09
C VAL A 172 -8.90 -8.81 -22.04
N GLN A 173 -9.28 -8.70 -20.76
CA GLN A 173 -8.30 -8.43 -19.70
C GLN A 173 -7.35 -9.58 -19.37
N ILE A 174 -7.67 -10.80 -19.82
CA ILE A 174 -6.81 -11.98 -19.64
C ILE A 174 -5.82 -12.14 -20.82
N THR A 175 -6.11 -11.53 -21.98
CA THR A 175 -5.28 -11.64 -23.19
C THR A 175 -4.14 -10.63 -23.17
#